data_AF-A0A1P8UJF0-F1
#
_entry.id   AF-A0A1P8UJF0-F1
#
_cell.length_a   1.000
_cell.length_b   1.000
_cell.length_c   1.000
_cell.angle_alpha   90.00
_cell.angle_beta   90.00
_cell.angle_gamma   90.00
#
_symmetry.space_group_name_H-M   'P 1'
#
loop_
_entity.id
_entity.type
_entity.pdbx_description
1 polymer ?
#
loop_
_entity_poly.entity_id
_entity_poly.type
_entity_poly.pdbx_seq_one_letter_code
_entity_poly.pdbx_strand_id
1 'polypeptide(L)'
;MKKAWKQLDLDGAGLQALNAHYTQQMRRRPVAYAAMLLFPLGVHRWYLREPRGALAYLGLTAASIAGGLVFGRPGFAIPAVIELAWAMFDLYWVEQRVIALNKQLRMQQFMRPGTEPPKDYRGRYSDDEDGLDAYLKVKERERAGHQPADQSADPPQKVRPNMPSFAEQEAMLRDLTRKNKDQRKNKPK
;
A
#
# COMPACT_ATOMS: atom_id res chain seq x y z
N MET A 1 -4.20 -0.14 24.41
CA MET A 1 -3.96 0.23 22.99
C MET A 1 -5.18 -0.17 22.16
N LYS A 2 -5.88 0.78 21.52
CA LYS A 2 -7.05 0.46 20.69
C LYS A 2 -6.60 -0.34 19.47
N LYS A 3 -7.25 -1.49 19.21
CA LYS A 3 -6.95 -2.45 18.13
C LYS A 3 -7.30 -1.83 16.76
N ALA A 4 -6.54 -0.83 16.30
CA ALA A 4 -6.78 -0.09 15.05
C ALA A 4 -6.83 -1.01 13.80
N TRP A 5 -6.16 -2.16 13.86
CA TRP A 5 -6.23 -3.19 12.82
C TRP A 5 -7.61 -3.83 12.68
N LYS A 6 -8.46 -3.80 13.71
CA LYS A 6 -9.85 -4.33 13.63
C LYS A 6 -10.78 -3.43 12.82
N GLN A 7 -10.39 -2.17 12.57
CA GLN A 7 -11.16 -1.20 11.80
C GLN A 7 -10.65 -1.06 10.35
N LEU A 8 -9.71 -1.91 9.96
CA LEU A 8 -9.09 -1.85 8.64
C LEU A 8 -9.99 -2.60 7.65
N ASP A 9 -10.85 -1.85 6.97
CA ASP A 9 -11.70 -2.38 5.91
C ASP A 9 -11.10 -2.07 4.53
N LEU A 10 -11.22 -3.01 3.61
CA LEU A 10 -10.58 -3.06 2.29
C LEU A 10 -11.57 -2.84 1.13
N ASP A 11 -12.74 -2.24 1.39
CA ASP A 11 -13.74 -1.84 0.38
C ASP A 11 -14.20 -2.97 -0.56
N GLY A 12 -14.12 -4.23 -0.12
CA GLY A 12 -14.47 -5.40 -0.95
C GLY A 12 -13.60 -5.65 -2.19
N ALA A 13 -12.71 -4.72 -2.56
CA ALA A 13 -11.80 -4.83 -3.71
C ALA A 13 -10.59 -5.76 -3.44
N GLY A 14 -10.46 -6.22 -2.20
CA GLY A 14 -9.35 -7.04 -1.74
C GLY A 14 -8.07 -6.23 -1.54
N LEU A 15 -7.17 -6.77 -0.72
CA LEU A 15 -5.90 -6.12 -0.35
C LEU A 15 -5.04 -5.77 -1.58
N GLN A 16 -5.17 -6.54 -2.66
CA GLN A 16 -4.43 -6.35 -3.90
C GLN A 16 -4.85 -5.07 -4.64
N ALA A 17 -6.15 -4.80 -4.77
CA ALA A 17 -6.64 -3.59 -5.42
C ALA A 17 -6.30 -2.34 -4.60
N LEU A 18 -6.44 -2.43 -3.27
CA LEU A 18 -6.03 -1.34 -2.38
C LEU A 18 -4.52 -1.05 -2.51
N ASN A 19 -3.68 -2.08 -2.54
CA ASN A 19 -2.23 -1.95 -2.76
C ASN A 19 -1.89 -1.38 -4.14
N ALA A 20 -2.62 -1.76 -5.19
CA ALA A 20 -2.44 -1.21 -6.53
C ALA A 20 -2.75 0.30 -6.54
N HIS A 21 -3.88 0.69 -5.96
CA HIS A 21 -4.29 2.09 -5.87
C HIS A 21 -3.33 2.92 -4.99
N TYR A 22 -2.85 2.35 -3.89
CA TYR A 22 -1.84 2.96 -3.02
C TYR A 22 -0.54 3.21 -3.79
N THR A 23 -0.02 2.19 -4.48
CA THR A 23 1.23 2.26 -5.24
C THR A 23 1.17 3.31 -6.36
N GLN A 24 0.00 3.49 -6.98
CA GLN A 24 -0.22 4.51 -8.02
C GLN A 24 -0.14 5.94 -7.46
N GLN A 25 -0.58 6.16 -6.22
CA GLN A 25 -0.59 7.50 -5.60
C GLN A 25 0.69 7.85 -4.84
N MET A 26 1.56 6.87 -4.58
CA MET A 26 2.81 7.10 -3.87
C MET A 26 3.71 8.10 -4.60
N ARG A 27 4.30 9.00 -3.83
CA ARG A 27 5.34 9.91 -4.32
C ARG A 27 6.65 9.16 -4.42
N ARG A 28 7.23 9.19 -5.62
CA ARG A 28 8.54 8.61 -5.92
C ARG A 28 9.64 9.64 -5.69
N ARG A 29 10.73 9.20 -5.04
CA ARG A 29 11.96 9.98 -4.83
C ARG A 29 12.55 10.53 -6.14
N PRO A 30 12.78 9.73 -7.20
CA PRO A 30 13.39 10.25 -8.42
C PRO A 30 12.55 11.35 -9.07
N VAL A 31 11.22 11.26 -9.00
CA VAL A 31 10.32 12.30 -9.53
C VAL A 31 10.39 13.57 -8.69
N ALA A 32 10.52 13.46 -7.36
CA ALA A 32 10.69 14.62 -6.49
C ALA A 32 11.99 15.38 -6.79
N TYR A 33 13.10 14.66 -6.97
CA TYR A 33 14.38 15.27 -7.35
C TYR A 33 14.36 15.81 -8.79
N ALA A 34 13.72 15.12 -9.74
CA ALA A 34 13.56 15.64 -11.09
C ALA A 34 12.76 16.96 -11.09
N ALA A 35 11.73 17.06 -10.25
CA ALA A 35 10.94 18.28 -10.10
C ALA A 35 11.75 19.46 -9.52
N MET A 36 12.84 19.21 -8.78
CA MET A 36 13.74 20.27 -8.28
C MET A 36 14.48 20.99 -9.42
N LEU A 37 14.64 20.39 -10.60
CA LEU A 37 15.23 21.10 -11.75
C LEU A 37 14.39 22.30 -12.18
N LEU A 38 13.10 22.29 -11.84
CA LEU A 38 12.15 23.39 -12.06
C LEU A 38 11.80 24.08 -10.74
N PHE A 39 12.74 24.16 -9.80
CA PHE A 39 12.53 24.84 -8.51
C PHE A 39 12.07 26.30 -8.65
N PRO A 40 12.47 27.11 -9.66
CA PRO A 40 12.00 28.49 -9.75
C PRO A 40 10.48 28.57 -9.93
N LEU A 41 9.91 27.56 -10.58
CA LEU A 41 8.47 27.43 -10.77
C LEU A 41 7.76 26.76 -9.57
N GLY A 42 8.50 26.33 -8.55
CA GLY A 42 7.95 25.65 -7.37
C GLY A 42 7.37 24.26 -7.66
N VAL A 43 7.71 23.63 -8.79
CA VAL A 43 7.12 22.35 -9.23
C VAL A 43 7.33 21.24 -8.22
N HIS A 44 8.49 21.19 -7.56
CA HIS A 44 8.79 20.23 -6.50
C HIS A 44 7.83 20.37 -5.31
N ARG A 45 7.47 21.60 -4.92
CA ARG A 45 6.52 21.86 -3.83
C ARG A 45 5.09 21.51 -4.23
N TRP A 46 4.69 21.78 -5.47
CA TRP A 46 3.39 21.33 -5.99
C TRP A 46 3.26 19.81 -5.97
N TYR A 47 4.30 19.11 -6.42
CA TYR A 47 4.34 17.65 -6.39
C TYR A 47 4.25 17.10 -4.96
N LEU A 48 4.87 17.78 -3.99
CA LEU A 48 4.81 17.47 -2.56
C LEU A 48 3.54 18.00 -1.86
N ARG A 49 2.56 18.53 -2.59
CA ARG A 49 1.30 19.07 -2.06
C ARG A 49 1.49 20.21 -1.02
N GLU A 50 2.50 21.04 -1.21
CA GLU A 50 2.78 22.22 -0.38
C GLU A 50 2.54 23.53 -1.17
N PRO A 51 1.28 23.93 -1.39
CA PRO A 51 0.94 25.04 -2.29
C PRO A 51 1.52 26.38 -1.84
N ARG A 52 1.58 26.62 -0.52
CA ARG A 52 2.16 27.86 0.03
C ARG A 52 3.65 27.99 -0.31
N GLY A 53 4.40 26.89 -0.20
CA GLY A 53 5.80 26.86 -0.58
C GLY A 53 5.99 27.08 -2.08
N ALA A 54 5.13 26.48 -2.90
CA ALA A 54 5.19 26.64 -4.35
C ALA A 54 4.90 28.09 -4.80
N LEU A 55 3.89 28.73 -4.20
CA LEU A 55 3.58 30.14 -4.45
C LEU A 55 4.73 31.06 -4.03
N ALA A 56 5.46 30.71 -2.97
CA ALA A 56 6.60 31.50 -2.53
C ALA A 56 7.78 31.44 -3.51
N TYR A 57 8.04 30.30 -4.16
CA TYR A 57 9.00 30.23 -5.28
C TYR A 57 8.55 31.09 -6.45
N LEU A 58 7.27 30.99 -6.85
CA LEU A 58 6.73 31.86 -7.91
C LEU A 58 6.86 33.35 -7.55
N GLY A 59 6.61 33.70 -6.29
CA GLY A 59 6.79 35.05 -5.78
C GLY A 59 8.25 35.52 -5.83
N LEU A 60 9.20 34.65 -5.45
CA LEU A 60 10.63 34.95 -5.51
C LEU A 60 11.12 35.09 -6.96
N THR A 61 10.72 34.18 -7.86
CA THR A 61 11.01 34.30 -9.29
C THR A 61 10.43 35.60 -9.86
N ALA A 62 9.17 35.94 -9.55
CA ALA A 62 8.55 37.19 -10.00
C ALA A 62 9.27 38.42 -9.44
N ALA A 63 9.67 38.38 -8.16
CA ALA A 63 10.45 39.44 -7.53
C ALA A 63 11.84 39.59 -8.16
N SER A 64 12.51 38.49 -8.50
CA SER A 64 13.80 38.51 -9.23
C SER A 64 13.68 39.17 -10.58
N ILE A 65 12.64 38.85 -11.35
CA ILE A 65 12.38 39.46 -12.66
C ILE A 65 12.05 40.94 -12.49
N ALA A 66 11.09 41.29 -11.61
CA ALA A 66 10.68 42.67 -11.38
C ALA A 66 11.85 43.54 -10.86
N GLY A 67 12.61 43.03 -9.90
CA GLY A 67 13.80 43.70 -9.37
C GLY A 67 14.86 43.92 -10.44
N GLY A 68 15.08 42.92 -11.29
CA GLY A 68 15.98 43.02 -12.46
C GLY A 68 15.55 44.11 -13.45
N LEU A 69 14.25 44.25 -13.68
CA LEU A 69 13.69 45.27 -14.59
C LEU A 69 13.76 46.69 -14.00
N VAL A 70 13.54 46.86 -12.69
CA VAL A 70 13.48 48.19 -12.04
C VAL A 70 14.86 48.70 -11.63
N PHE A 71 15.71 47.84 -11.07
CA PHE A 71 16.98 48.23 -10.47
C PHE A 71 18.20 47.67 -11.24
N GLY A 72 17.98 47.08 -12.42
CA GLY A 72 19.02 46.43 -13.21
C GLY A 72 19.56 45.15 -12.55
N ARG A 73 20.78 44.76 -12.95
CA ARG A 73 21.45 43.54 -12.47
C ARG A 73 21.43 43.30 -10.95
N PRO A 74 21.68 44.29 -10.06
CA PRO A 74 21.67 44.03 -8.63
C PRO A 74 20.26 43.72 -8.08
N GLY A 75 19.20 44.23 -8.70
CA GLY A 75 17.82 43.97 -8.27
C GLY A 75 17.36 42.52 -8.48
N PHE A 76 17.99 41.80 -9.40
CA PHE A 76 17.78 40.36 -9.59
C PHE A 76 18.47 39.52 -8.51
N ALA A 77 19.64 39.96 -8.03
CA ALA A 77 20.55 39.11 -7.27
C ALA A 77 20.00 38.70 -5.89
N ILE A 78 19.40 39.64 -5.15
CA ILE A 78 18.91 39.39 -3.79
C ILE A 78 17.84 38.29 -3.76
N PRO A 79 16.70 38.42 -4.46
CA PRO A 79 15.66 37.39 -4.46
C PRO A 79 16.15 36.06 -5.07
N ALA A 80 17.01 36.10 -6.09
CA ALA A 80 17.58 34.88 -6.68
C ALA A 80 18.48 34.12 -5.69
N VAL A 81 19.27 34.82 -4.87
CA VAL A 81 20.10 34.19 -3.82
C VAL A 81 19.22 33.57 -2.73
N ILE A 82 18.15 34.25 -2.32
CA ILE A 82 17.18 33.72 -1.34
C ILE A 82 16.52 32.46 -1.91
N GLU A 83 16.08 32.50 -3.16
CA GLU A 83 15.46 31.38 -3.85
C GLU A 83 16.40 30.17 -3.94
N LEU A 84 17.66 30.40 -4.30
CA LEU A 84 18.68 29.35 -4.36
C LEU A 84 18.98 28.75 -2.99
N ALA A 85 19.13 29.59 -1.96
CA ALA A 85 19.35 29.12 -0.59
C ALA A 85 18.18 28.26 -0.10
N TRP A 86 16.95 28.65 -0.45
CA TRP A 86 15.77 27.88 -0.10
C TRP A 86 15.66 26.56 -0.87
N ALA A 87 16.06 26.54 -2.15
CA ALA A 87 16.14 25.32 -2.94
C ALA A 87 17.16 24.33 -2.36
N MET A 88 18.31 24.83 -1.89
CA MET A 88 19.32 24.00 -1.21
C MET A 88 18.79 23.43 0.11
N PHE A 89 18.07 24.23 0.91
CA PHE A 89 17.37 23.74 2.08
C PHE A 89 16.37 22.65 1.71
N ASP A 90 15.56 22.87 0.67
CA ASP A 90 14.60 21.87 0.21
C ASP A 90 15.25 20.56 -0.23
N LEU A 91 16.39 20.62 -0.92
CA LEU A 91 17.12 19.43 -1.36
C LEU A 91 17.40 18.47 -0.19
N TYR A 92 17.75 19.02 0.97
CA TYR A 92 17.97 18.26 2.21
C TYR A 92 16.68 17.63 2.78
N TRP A 93 15.55 18.35 2.70
CA TRP A 93 14.28 17.92 3.30
C TRP A 93 13.36 17.12 2.36
N VAL A 94 13.62 17.09 1.05
CA VAL A 94 12.79 16.40 0.04
C VAL A 94 12.53 14.94 0.41
N GLU A 95 13.56 14.20 0.84
CA GLU A 95 13.40 12.79 1.20
C GLU A 95 12.43 12.62 2.38
N GLN A 96 12.61 13.41 3.44
CA GLN A 96 11.77 13.34 4.63
C GLN A 96 10.31 13.69 4.30
N ARG A 97 10.07 14.67 3.43
CA ARG A 97 8.72 15.03 2.98
C ARG A 97 8.06 13.94 2.16
N VAL A 98 8.79 13.29 1.25
CA VAL A 98 8.28 12.13 0.50
C VAL A 98 7.88 11.01 1.45
N ILE A 99 8.70 10.71 2.46
CA ILE A 99 8.39 9.69 3.48
C ILE A 99 7.13 10.09 4.26
N ALA A 100 7.04 11.33 4.73
CA ALA A 100 5.91 11.82 5.49
C ALA A 100 4.60 11.74 4.69
N LEU A 101 4.60 12.18 3.43
CA LEU A 101 3.44 12.11 2.54
C LEU A 101 3.01 10.68 2.26
N ASN A 102 3.94 9.77 1.96
CA ASN A 102 3.61 8.37 1.72
C ASN A 102 3.08 7.69 2.98
N LYS A 103 3.61 8.05 4.16
CA LYS A 103 3.09 7.58 5.45
C LYS A 103 1.66 8.07 5.68
N GLN A 104 1.38 9.35 5.43
CA GLN A 104 0.04 9.92 5.52
C GLN A 104 -0.93 9.25 4.53
N LEU A 105 -0.51 9.06 3.28
CA LEU A 105 -1.30 8.37 2.25
C LEU A 105 -1.67 6.94 2.69
N ARG A 106 -0.70 6.21 3.25
CA ARG A 106 -0.95 4.88 3.81
C ARG A 106 -1.98 4.94 4.94
N MET A 107 -1.82 5.84 5.89
CA MET A 107 -2.81 5.99 6.98
C MET A 107 -4.21 6.31 6.46
N GLN A 108 -4.32 7.25 5.51
CA GLN A 108 -5.60 7.64 4.91
C GLN A 108 -6.29 6.52 4.12
N GLN A 109 -5.55 5.54 3.62
CA GLN A 109 -6.10 4.47 2.80
C GLN A 109 -6.39 3.22 3.61
N PHE A 110 -5.61 2.94 4.64
CA PHE A 110 -5.76 1.76 5.51
C PHE A 110 -6.52 2.03 6.81
N MET A 111 -6.84 3.28 7.16
CA MET A 111 -7.62 3.62 8.37
C MET A 111 -8.92 4.35 8.03
N ARG A 112 -9.53 4.05 6.87
CA ARG A 112 -10.83 4.63 6.51
C ARG A 112 -11.93 3.97 7.35
N PRO A 113 -12.72 4.73 8.12
CA PRO A 113 -13.92 4.21 8.75
C PRO A 113 -15.04 4.06 7.72
N GLY A 114 -15.84 3.00 7.81
CA GLY A 114 -17.19 3.00 7.22
C GLY A 114 -17.50 1.95 6.16
N THR A 115 -16.69 0.90 6.03
CA THR A 115 -17.10 -0.27 5.27
C THR A 115 -17.51 -1.35 6.28
N GLU A 116 -18.67 -1.95 6.03
CA GLU A 116 -19.16 -3.06 6.86
C GLU A 116 -18.63 -4.37 6.27
N PRO A 117 -18.16 -5.29 7.12
CA PRO A 117 -17.81 -6.62 6.67
C PRO A 117 -19.00 -7.25 5.91
N PRO A 118 -18.76 -8.09 4.87
CA PRO A 118 -19.84 -8.76 4.14
C PRO A 118 -20.84 -9.43 5.08
N LYS A 119 -22.13 -9.49 4.71
CA LYS A 119 -23.25 -9.93 5.59
C LYS A 119 -23.03 -11.25 6.34
N ASP A 120 -22.12 -12.11 5.88
CA ASP A 120 -21.77 -13.41 6.50
C ASP A 120 -20.31 -13.52 6.97
N TYR A 121 -19.57 -12.41 7.03
CA TYR A 121 -18.18 -12.41 7.47
C TYR A 121 -18.11 -12.57 8.99
N ARG A 122 -18.04 -13.83 9.41
CA ARG A 122 -17.57 -14.21 10.74
C ARG A 122 -16.06 -13.97 10.74
N GLY A 123 -15.63 -12.86 11.35
CA GLY A 123 -14.20 -12.57 11.51
C GLY A 123 -13.44 -13.69 12.23
N ARG A 124 -12.16 -13.49 12.53
CA ARG A 124 -11.51 -14.36 13.54
C ARG A 124 -12.31 -14.24 14.83
N TYR A 125 -12.69 -15.39 15.40
CA TYR A 125 -13.37 -15.51 16.70
C TYR A 125 -12.83 -14.43 17.62
N SER A 126 -13.73 -13.55 18.08
CA SER A 126 -13.35 -12.52 19.03
C SER A 126 -12.68 -13.20 20.22
N ASP A 127 -11.64 -12.57 20.78
CA ASP A 127 -11.02 -12.96 22.06
C ASP A 127 -12.00 -12.77 23.24
N ASP A 128 -13.30 -12.96 23.03
CA ASP A 128 -14.28 -13.08 24.10
C ASP A 128 -14.15 -14.54 24.59
N GLU A 129 -14.15 -14.75 25.91
CA GLU A 129 -13.90 -16.08 26.52
C GLU A 129 -14.77 -17.19 25.90
N ASP A 130 -16.01 -16.86 25.52
CA ASP A 130 -16.95 -17.75 24.83
C ASP A 130 -16.48 -18.20 23.42
N GLY A 131 -15.76 -17.33 22.70
CA GLY A 131 -15.27 -17.59 21.35
C GLY A 131 -14.02 -18.47 21.33
N LEU A 132 -13.17 -18.35 22.35
CA LEU A 132 -11.97 -19.17 22.49
C LEU A 132 -12.34 -20.61 22.85
N ASP A 133 -13.29 -20.81 23.77
CA ASP A 133 -13.76 -22.15 24.16
C ASP A 133 -14.51 -22.86 23.03
N ALA A 134 -15.33 -22.12 22.27
CA ALA A 134 -15.98 -22.66 21.08
C ALA A 134 -14.95 -23.07 20.01
N TYR A 135 -13.91 -22.26 19.81
CA TYR A 135 -12.83 -22.57 18.87
C TYR A 135 -11.96 -23.74 19.34
N LEU A 136 -11.63 -23.81 20.63
CA LEU A 136 -10.91 -24.93 21.23
C LEU A 136 -11.70 -26.23 21.10
N LYS A 137 -13.01 -26.22 21.35
CA LYS A 137 -13.89 -27.40 21.14
C LYS A 137 -13.92 -27.85 19.69
N VAL A 138 -14.01 -26.92 18.72
CA VAL A 138 -13.95 -27.26 17.30
C VAL A 138 -12.58 -27.83 16.93
N LYS A 139 -11.49 -27.25 17.47
CA LYS A 139 -10.13 -27.74 17.22
C LYS A 139 -9.82 -29.05 17.91
N GLU A 140 -10.35 -29.32 19.10
CA GLU A 140 -10.24 -30.60 19.78
C GLU A 140 -10.99 -31.70 19.02
N ARG A 141 -12.16 -31.37 18.45
CA ARG A 141 -12.89 -32.27 17.53
C ARG A 141 -12.11 -32.56 16.25
N GLU A 142 -11.34 -31.60 15.74
CA GLU A 142 -10.46 -31.77 14.57
C GLU A 142 -9.13 -32.45 14.89
N ARG A 143 -8.61 -32.31 16.13
CA ARG A 143 -7.35 -32.90 16.61
C ARG A 143 -7.53 -34.36 17.02
N ALA A 144 -8.75 -34.80 17.31
CA ALA A 144 -9.08 -36.17 17.64
C ALA A 144 -9.13 -37.07 16.39
N GLY A 145 -7.95 -37.40 15.86
CA GLY A 145 -7.75 -38.48 14.90
C GLY A 145 -7.98 -39.89 15.47
N HIS A 146 -8.71 -40.04 16.58
CA HIS A 146 -9.14 -41.33 17.11
C HIS A 146 -10.61 -41.23 17.51
N GLN A 147 -11.48 -41.85 16.69
CA GLN A 147 -12.83 -42.20 17.12
C GLN A 147 -12.72 -43.26 18.23
N PRO A 148 -13.38 -43.11 19.39
CA PRO A 148 -13.90 -44.29 20.06
C PRO A 148 -15.02 -44.84 19.18
N ALA A 149 -14.87 -46.08 18.75
CA ALA A 149 -15.95 -46.81 18.11
C ALA A 149 -17.10 -46.95 19.12
N ASP A 150 -18.24 -46.30 18.83
CA ASP A 150 -19.53 -46.99 18.93
C ASP A 150 -20.67 -46.23 18.23
N GLN A 151 -21.13 -46.86 17.14
CA GLN A 151 -22.51 -47.15 16.74
C GLN A 151 -23.59 -46.08 16.97
N SER A 152 -23.97 -45.34 15.93
CA SER A 152 -25.35 -45.31 15.40
C SER A 152 -25.51 -44.37 14.18
N ALA A 153 -25.97 -44.98 13.08
CA ALA A 153 -26.76 -44.51 11.93
C ALA A 153 -26.54 -43.13 11.23
N ASP A 154 -26.51 -43.21 9.89
CA ASP A 154 -26.75 -42.20 8.82
C ASP A 154 -25.57 -41.37 8.22
N PRO A 155 -25.70 -40.91 6.95
CA PRO A 155 -25.42 -41.57 5.67
C PRO A 155 -24.09 -41.06 5.05
N PRO A 156 -23.60 -41.53 3.88
CA PRO A 156 -22.19 -41.35 3.50
C PRO A 156 -21.89 -39.89 3.15
N GLN A 157 -21.29 -39.16 4.10
CA GLN A 157 -20.70 -37.85 3.83
C GLN A 157 -19.57 -38.06 2.82
N LYS A 158 -19.76 -37.47 1.62
CA LYS A 158 -18.73 -37.36 0.58
C LYS A 158 -17.41 -36.94 1.22
N VAL A 159 -16.49 -37.90 1.27
CA VAL A 159 -15.10 -37.71 1.67
C VAL A 159 -14.57 -36.52 0.87
N ARG A 160 -14.40 -35.37 1.54
CA ARG A 160 -13.74 -34.23 0.94
C ARG A 160 -12.29 -34.67 0.69
N PRO A 161 -11.76 -34.52 -0.54
CA PRO A 161 -10.43 -35.01 -0.84
C PRO A 161 -9.43 -34.30 0.08
N ASN A 162 -8.64 -35.11 0.79
CA ASN A 162 -7.59 -34.63 1.67
C ASN A 162 -6.75 -33.58 0.95
N MET A 163 -6.45 -32.49 1.66
CA MET A 163 -5.57 -31.45 1.13
C MET A 163 -4.22 -32.11 0.82
N PRO A 164 -3.67 -31.96 -0.41
CA PRO A 164 -2.46 -32.66 -0.80
C PRO A 164 -1.29 -32.29 0.12
N SER A 165 -0.46 -33.26 0.44
CA SER A 165 0.75 -33.05 1.21
C SER A 165 1.72 -32.10 0.49
N PHE A 166 2.69 -31.53 1.21
CA PHE A 166 3.66 -30.60 0.62
C PHE A 166 4.44 -31.21 -0.55
N ALA A 167 4.74 -32.52 -0.47
CA ALA A 167 5.38 -33.28 -1.53
C ALA A 167 4.49 -33.39 -2.79
N GLU A 168 3.19 -33.61 -2.61
CA GLU A 168 2.22 -33.66 -3.71
C GLU A 168 1.99 -32.29 -4.34
N GLN A 169 2.02 -31.22 -3.54
CA GLN A 169 1.94 -29.84 -4.04
C GLN A 169 3.17 -29.47 -4.87
N GLU A 170 4.37 -29.87 -4.44
CA GLU A 170 5.60 -29.64 -5.21
C GLU A 170 5.61 -30.46 -6.51
N ALA A 171 5.14 -31.72 -6.48
CA ALA A 171 4.98 -32.55 -7.66
C ALA A 171 4.00 -31.93 -8.66
N MET A 172 2.85 -31.42 -8.19
CA MET A 172 1.84 -30.77 -9.01
C MET A 172 2.36 -29.48 -9.66
N LEU A 173 3.16 -28.69 -8.93
CA LEU A 173 3.85 -27.51 -9.47
C LEU A 173 4.85 -27.86 -10.58
N ARG A 174 5.64 -28.92 -10.38
CA ARG A 174 6.59 -29.41 -11.41
C ARG A 174 5.87 -29.85 -12.69
N ASP A 175 4.73 -30.53 -12.54
CA ASP A 175 3.94 -30.99 -13.68
C ASP A 175 3.28 -29.84 -14.45
N LEU A 176 2.75 -28.83 -13.77
CA LEU A 176 2.22 -27.62 -14.41
C LEU A 176 3.30 -26.87 -15.19
N THR A 177 4.50 -26.80 -14.63
CA THR A 177 5.64 -26.13 -15.27
C THR A 177 6.08 -26.86 -16.55
N ARG A 178 6.06 -28.21 -16.54
CA ARG A 178 6.35 -29.03 -17.73
C ARG A 178 5.28 -28.86 -18.81
N LYS A 179 3.99 -28.97 -18.45
CA LYS A 179 2.88 -28.81 -19.40
C LYS A 179 2.85 -27.44 -20.07
N ASN A 180 3.12 -26.37 -19.31
CA ASN A 180 3.20 -25.01 -19.87
C ASN A 180 4.39 -24.84 -20.85
N LYS A 181 5.51 -25.52 -20.59
CA LYS A 181 6.68 -25.49 -21.47
C LYS A 181 6.40 -26.20 -22.80
N ASP A 182 5.69 -27.32 -22.75
CA ASP A 182 5.33 -28.09 -23.94
C ASP A 182 4.25 -27.40 -24.78
N GLN A 183 3.25 -26.77 -24.13
CA GLN A 183 2.26 -25.94 -24.82
C GLN A 183 2.88 -24.72 -25.52
N ARG A 184 3.92 -24.11 -24.94
CA ARG A 184 4.66 -23.01 -25.58
C ARG A 184 5.49 -23.48 -26.78
N LYS A 185 5.98 -24.72 -26.78
CA LYS A 185 6.73 -25.31 -27.90
C LYS A 185 5.83 -25.72 -29.07
N ASN A 186 4.60 -26.16 -28.79
CA ASN A 186 3.67 -26.66 -29.81
C ASN A 186 2.70 -25.60 -30.34
N LYS A 187 2.93 -24.31 -30.10
CA LYS A 187 2.14 -23.24 -30.71
C LYS A 187 2.60 -23.07 -32.17
N PRO A 188 1.78 -23.41 -33.18
CA PRO A 188 2.12 -23.10 -34.57
C PRO A 188 2.19 -21.58 -34.73
N LYS A 189 3.14 -21.12 -35.54
CA LYS A 189 3.33 -19.70 -35.89
C LYS A 189 2.14 -19.17 -36.66
#